data_AF-A0A2V9R378-F1
#
_entry.id   AF-A0A2V9R378-F1
#
_cell.length_a   1.000
_cell.length_b   1.000
_cell.length_c   1.000
_cell.angle_alpha   90.00
_cell.angle_beta   90.00
_cell.angle_gamma   90.00
#
_symmetry.space_group_name_H-M   'P 1'
#
loop_
_entity.id
_entity.type
_entity.pdbx_description
1 polymer ?
#
loop_
_entity_poly.entity_id
_entity_poly.type
_entity_poly.pdbx_seq_one_letter_code
_entity_poly.pdbx_strand_id
1 'polypeptide(L)'
;MTTACLKWIDSQGQEQFYSLSADEILVGRKSDADIILAHASVSRHHAKLVRGQEGYSIIDLSNTNGTYVNGQRIRQQRLHHGDRICLGQDRTQLSYLTDTSPFASPVLNSEADNLEKSLASLTSILPQHSDLEKISSILDFQYQWGKVFSAESTFEQILKATLKISGAERGYILLKQQDRFEYVIGMNDRGQNLPQSDFKASQTVVRQVAKDGNPVYMARGIAEEFAEQKSILTLNVRSLACMPLRWMLPESDTAEVRGVLYLDSTRGMRELSGLDEKILNKLALEAGNVFEKLEMLKTFEERRSLQLELALAQETQKNLQTELRAAEELRRAESQVLLSENAASMGRFAAALSHELNSPLGALKSALQTCNALAEKKATLPVEKREEVDEVEAQLRRNAMESADRLHQIVLRMQRFTNMDSKEILLVDLNSLLQDVVDALKLQIKEGVTLELDLQPIPRISVRPQQISAVFSNLLQNAVEGLTSAGNVWLTTCQAGSQLQIVVRDDGRGVSAEELASIFDPSFKVKAGRVATGNWGLFSCRQIIREHGGEIEIQSTPGHGTTVRVTLPCVESA
;
A
#
# COMPACT_ATOMS: atom_id res chain seq x y z
N MET A 1 23.30 20.07 6.11
CA MET A 1 23.16 20.53 4.71
C MET A 1 22.86 19.31 3.88
N THR A 2 21.68 19.25 3.28
CA THR A 2 21.20 18.13 2.44
C THR A 2 22.09 18.02 1.20
N THR A 3 22.83 16.90 1.08
CA THR A 3 23.64 16.59 -0.10
C THR A 3 22.74 16.14 -1.23
N ALA A 4 22.55 16.98 -2.24
CA ALA A 4 21.76 16.65 -3.42
C ALA A 4 22.62 15.90 -4.47
N CYS A 5 22.05 14.91 -5.15
CA CYS A 5 22.71 14.19 -6.25
C CYS A 5 21.80 14.07 -7.48
N LEU A 6 22.42 13.88 -8.65
CA LEU A 6 21.77 13.47 -9.88
C LEU A 6 22.08 12.00 -10.17
N LYS A 7 21.05 11.23 -10.50
CA LYS A 7 21.16 9.83 -10.91
C LYS A 7 20.73 9.68 -12.37
N TRP A 8 21.48 8.94 -13.20
CA TRP A 8 21.05 8.58 -14.56
C TRP A 8 21.54 7.19 -14.96
N ILE A 9 21.02 6.67 -16.07
CA ILE A 9 21.49 5.42 -16.68
C ILE A 9 22.28 5.77 -17.93
N ASP A 10 23.51 5.26 -18.05
CA ASP A 10 24.34 5.50 -19.23
C ASP A 10 23.97 4.59 -20.42
N SER A 11 24.67 4.76 -21.56
CA SER A 11 24.42 3.98 -22.77
C SER A 11 24.76 2.48 -22.63
N GLN A 12 25.41 2.06 -21.54
CA GLN A 12 25.72 0.67 -21.22
C GLN A 12 24.73 0.08 -20.20
N GLY A 13 23.72 0.86 -19.77
CA GLY A 13 22.73 0.43 -18.80
C GLY A 13 23.18 0.50 -17.35
N GLN A 14 24.32 1.14 -17.06
CA GLN A 14 24.83 1.29 -15.68
C GLN A 14 24.27 2.54 -15.00
N GLU A 15 23.96 2.44 -13.71
CA GLU A 15 23.53 3.58 -12.90
C GLU A 15 24.73 4.46 -12.54
N GLN A 16 24.66 5.73 -12.94
CA GLN A 16 25.63 6.76 -12.66
C GLN A 16 25.06 7.75 -11.65
N PHE A 17 25.92 8.23 -10.76
CA PHE A 17 25.57 9.20 -9.72
C PHE A 17 26.56 10.37 -9.74
N TYR A 18 26.03 11.59 -9.61
CA TYR A 18 26.84 12.79 -9.50
C TYR A 18 26.39 13.63 -8.31
N SER A 19 27.29 13.80 -7.34
CA SER A 19 27.05 14.61 -6.15
C SER A 19 27.16 16.11 -6.49
N LEU A 20 26.12 16.88 -6.20
CA LEU A 20 26.07 18.30 -6.50
C LEU A 20 26.74 19.09 -5.36
N SER A 21 28.03 19.38 -5.52
CA SER A 21 28.84 20.13 -4.55
C SER A 21 29.24 21.54 -5.02
N ALA A 22 29.25 21.79 -6.33
CA ALA A 22 29.63 23.07 -6.92
C ALA A 22 28.44 24.04 -7.08
N ASP A 23 28.73 25.35 -7.06
CA ASP A 23 27.70 26.40 -7.20
C ASP A 23 27.09 26.43 -8.61
N GLU A 24 27.87 26.05 -9.62
CA GLU A 24 27.42 25.87 -11.00
C GLU A 24 27.92 24.53 -11.53
N ILE A 25 27.03 23.78 -12.18
CA ILE A 25 27.34 22.45 -12.77
C ILE A 25 26.77 22.42 -14.19
N LEU A 26 27.65 22.17 -15.16
CA LEU A 26 27.31 22.15 -16.57
C LEU A 26 27.02 20.73 -17.05
N VAL A 27 25.90 20.56 -17.74
CA VAL A 27 25.48 19.28 -18.32
C VAL A 27 25.52 19.39 -19.84
N GLY A 28 26.23 18.47 -20.50
CA GLY A 28 26.44 18.55 -21.93
C GLY A 28 27.09 17.33 -22.56
N ARG A 29 27.21 17.35 -23.88
CA ARG A 29 27.84 16.27 -24.67
C ARG A 29 29.35 16.40 -24.77
N LYS A 30 29.89 17.61 -24.62
CA LYS A 30 31.32 17.89 -24.82
C LYS A 30 32.09 17.59 -23.52
N SER A 31 33.36 17.22 -23.66
CA SER A 31 34.24 16.83 -22.54
C SER A 31 34.60 17.98 -21.58
N ASP A 32 34.16 19.20 -21.86
CA ASP A 32 34.31 20.38 -21.00
C ASP A 32 33.08 20.63 -20.10
N ALA A 33 32.09 19.73 -20.13
CA ALA A 33 30.96 19.73 -19.19
C ALA A 33 31.29 18.89 -17.95
N ASP A 34 30.76 19.28 -16.79
CA ASP A 34 30.92 18.55 -15.53
C ASP A 34 30.19 17.20 -15.55
N ILE A 35 29.02 17.16 -16.18
CA ILE A 35 28.26 15.93 -16.46
C ILE A 35 28.23 15.70 -17.96
N ILE A 36 28.99 14.70 -18.41
CA ILE A 36 29.15 14.36 -19.83
C ILE A 36 28.13 13.28 -20.21
N LEU A 37 27.16 13.66 -21.03
CA LEU A 37 26.15 12.76 -21.58
C LEU A 37 26.41 12.60 -23.08
N ALA A 38 27.08 11.52 -23.44
CA ALA A 38 27.50 11.21 -24.81
C ALA A 38 26.33 10.72 -25.70
N HIS A 39 25.28 11.53 -25.82
CA HIS A 39 24.09 11.20 -26.60
C HIS A 39 23.82 12.26 -27.68
N ALA A 40 23.34 11.84 -28.86
CA ALA A 40 23.12 12.74 -30.00
C ALA A 40 22.04 13.79 -29.75
N SER A 41 21.09 13.51 -28.86
CA SER A 41 20.01 14.41 -28.43
C SER A 41 20.47 15.46 -27.40
N VAL A 42 21.67 15.31 -26.82
CA VAL A 42 22.22 16.26 -25.85
C VAL A 42 23.09 17.27 -26.59
N SER A 43 22.92 18.56 -26.27
CA SER A 43 23.67 19.65 -26.88
C SER A 43 25.08 19.69 -26.30
N ARG A 44 26.02 20.36 -26.98
CA ARG A 44 27.41 20.52 -26.46
C ARG A 44 27.41 21.03 -25.02
N HIS A 45 26.60 22.06 -24.76
CA HIS A 45 26.21 22.56 -23.44
C HIS A 45 24.68 22.61 -23.44
N HIS A 46 24.04 21.68 -22.73
CA HIS A 46 22.58 21.48 -22.84
C HIS A 46 21.83 22.16 -21.69
N ALA A 47 22.30 21.99 -20.46
CA ALA A 47 21.67 22.58 -19.29
C ALA A 47 22.72 22.95 -18.25
N LYS A 48 22.39 23.87 -17.35
CA LYS A 48 23.22 24.25 -16.21
C LYS A 48 22.41 24.16 -14.93
N LEU A 49 22.97 23.52 -13.90
CA LEU A 49 22.43 23.59 -12.55
C LEU A 49 23.11 24.72 -11.79
N VAL A 50 22.33 25.54 -11.10
CA VAL A 50 22.80 26.65 -10.28
C VAL A 50 22.28 26.46 -8.86
N ARG A 51 23.18 26.58 -7.89
CA ARG A 51 22.86 26.49 -6.46
C ARG A 51 22.23 27.80 -5.98
N GLY A 52 21.05 27.71 -5.40
CA GLY A 52 20.35 28.82 -4.73
C GLY A 52 20.32 28.65 -3.20
N GLN A 53 19.66 29.57 -2.51
CA GLN A 53 19.57 29.60 -1.04
C GLN A 53 18.87 28.38 -0.43
N GLU A 54 18.03 27.67 -1.21
CA GLU A 54 17.20 26.57 -0.72
C GLU A 54 17.21 25.34 -1.66
N GLY A 55 18.23 25.18 -2.51
CA GLY A 55 18.36 24.01 -3.41
C GLY A 55 18.98 24.32 -4.76
N TYR A 56 18.92 23.38 -5.70
CA TYR A 56 19.42 23.57 -7.07
C TYR A 56 18.28 23.92 -8.03
N SER A 57 18.57 24.82 -8.97
CA SER A 57 17.69 25.10 -10.12
C SER A 57 18.38 24.70 -11.40
N ILE A 58 17.64 24.10 -12.34
CA ILE A 58 18.14 23.77 -13.67
C ILE A 58 17.71 24.85 -14.67
N ILE A 59 18.64 25.24 -15.53
CA ILE A 59 18.48 26.23 -16.59
C ILE A 59 18.76 25.54 -17.93
N ASP A 60 17.84 25.65 -18.87
CA ASP A 60 18.01 25.15 -20.23
C ASP A 60 18.95 26.08 -21.00
N LEU A 61 20.05 25.53 -21.52
CA LEU A 61 20.99 26.22 -22.41
C LEU A 61 20.84 25.76 -23.87
N SER A 62 19.89 24.86 -24.15
CA SER A 62 19.71 24.28 -25.47
C SER A 62 18.74 25.10 -26.34
N ASN A 63 19.18 25.46 -27.55
CA ASN A 63 18.30 26.15 -28.51
C ASN A 63 17.34 25.20 -29.25
N THR A 64 17.69 23.92 -29.36
CA THR A 64 17.04 22.98 -30.30
C THR A 64 16.22 21.89 -29.62
N ASN A 65 16.77 21.23 -28.60
CA ASN A 65 16.19 19.98 -28.06
C ASN A 65 15.37 20.18 -26.78
N GLY A 66 15.63 21.24 -26.02
CA GLY A 66 14.90 21.61 -24.82
C GLY A 66 15.23 20.74 -23.61
N THR A 67 15.18 21.34 -22.42
CA THR A 67 15.20 20.63 -21.13
C THR A 67 13.76 20.47 -20.60
N TYR A 68 13.45 19.30 -20.06
CA TYR A 68 12.12 18.99 -19.49
C TYR A 68 12.26 18.53 -18.05
N VAL A 69 11.34 18.92 -17.17
CA VAL A 69 11.23 18.42 -15.80
C VAL A 69 9.83 17.86 -15.60
N ASN A 70 9.72 16.61 -15.17
CA ASN A 70 8.45 15.88 -15.00
C ASN A 70 7.54 15.94 -16.24
N GLY A 71 8.13 15.90 -17.44
CA GLY A 71 7.43 15.95 -18.72
C GLY A 71 7.06 17.36 -19.22
N GLN A 72 7.32 18.41 -18.44
CA GLN A 72 7.09 19.80 -18.86
C GLN A 72 8.37 20.46 -19.35
N ARG A 73 8.32 21.16 -20.49
CA ARG A 73 9.47 21.90 -21.02
C ARG A 73 9.73 23.13 -20.16
N ILE A 74 10.97 23.31 -19.75
CA ILE A 74 11.38 24.41 -18.85
C ILE A 74 12.38 25.34 -19.53
N ARG A 75 12.42 26.60 -19.10
CA ARG A 75 13.57 27.50 -19.32
C ARG A 75 14.46 27.57 -18.09
N GLN A 76 13.82 27.66 -16.93
CA GLN A 76 14.45 27.57 -15.63
C GLN A 76 13.42 27.01 -14.65
N GLN A 77 13.81 26.01 -13.85
CA GLN A 77 12.96 25.44 -12.82
C GLN A 77 13.78 25.04 -11.61
N ARG A 78 13.21 25.27 -10.43
CA ARG A 78 13.76 24.77 -9.16
C ARG A 78 13.45 23.29 -9.02
N LEU A 79 14.47 22.51 -8.67
CA LEU A 79 14.37 21.06 -8.52
C LEU A 79 13.94 20.68 -7.10
N HIS A 80 13.04 19.71 -7.02
CA HIS A 80 12.56 19.07 -5.80
C HIS A 80 12.94 17.58 -5.80
N HIS A 81 13.04 17.00 -4.61
CA HIS A 81 13.34 15.58 -4.46
C HIS A 81 12.42 14.71 -5.33
N GLY A 82 13.01 13.82 -6.13
CA GLY A 82 12.29 12.91 -7.03
C GLY A 82 12.01 13.47 -8.42
N ASP A 83 12.37 14.74 -8.71
CA ASP A 83 12.16 15.33 -10.02
C ASP A 83 12.93 14.59 -11.12
N ARG A 84 12.23 14.31 -12.23
CA ARG A 84 12.79 13.68 -13.44
C ARG A 84 13.12 14.72 -14.48
N ILE A 85 14.40 14.87 -14.79
CA ILE A 85 14.95 15.79 -15.76
C ILE A 85 15.21 15.03 -17.06
N CYS A 86 14.69 15.50 -18.19
CA CYS A 86 14.95 14.95 -19.51
C CYS A 86 15.66 15.99 -20.39
N LEU A 87 16.71 15.55 -21.10
CA LEU A 87 17.50 16.40 -21.99
C LEU A 87 17.28 15.96 -23.45
N GLY A 88 16.47 16.72 -24.19
CA GLY A 88 15.99 16.34 -25.54
C GLY A 88 14.88 15.29 -25.55
N GLN A 89 14.36 14.97 -26.75
CA GLN A 89 13.22 14.06 -26.95
C GLN A 89 13.53 12.63 -26.46
N ASP A 90 13.11 12.35 -25.23
CA ASP A 90 12.77 11.06 -24.60
C ASP A 90 13.81 9.93 -24.54
N ARG A 91 15.10 10.21 -24.29
CA ARG A 91 16.05 9.10 -23.98
C ARG A 91 16.99 9.29 -22.80
N THR A 92 17.39 10.51 -22.45
CA THR A 92 18.31 10.73 -21.33
C THR A 92 17.55 11.29 -20.14
N GLN A 93 17.23 10.42 -19.18
CA GLN A 93 16.52 10.77 -17.95
C GLN A 93 17.51 10.85 -16.79
N LEU A 94 17.50 11.97 -16.08
CA LEU A 94 18.20 12.17 -14.83
C LEU A 94 17.17 12.35 -13.71
N SER A 95 17.45 11.84 -12.52
CA SER A 95 16.61 12.01 -11.34
C SER A 95 17.35 12.85 -10.30
N TYR A 96 16.69 13.87 -9.76
CA TYR A 96 17.22 14.73 -8.71
C TYR A 96 16.80 14.24 -7.32
N LEU A 97 17.76 14.02 -6.42
CA LEU A 97 17.52 13.46 -5.09
C LEU A 97 18.19 14.35 -4.04
N THR A 98 17.45 14.79 -3.01
CA THR A 98 17.94 15.68 -1.94
C THR A 98 18.21 14.98 -0.61
N ASP A 99 17.76 13.74 -0.43
CA ASP A 99 17.80 13.03 0.84
C ASP A 99 18.67 11.77 0.76
N THR A 100 19.93 12.02 0.42
CA THR A 100 20.98 11.02 0.51
C THR A 100 22.11 11.60 1.34
N SER A 101 22.17 11.26 2.62
CA SER A 101 23.42 11.32 3.36
C SER A 101 23.48 10.18 4.39
N PRO A 102 24.48 9.28 4.34
CA PRO A 102 25.75 9.39 3.65
C PRO A 102 25.87 8.43 2.44
N PHE A 103 25.70 8.94 1.22
CA PHE A 103 26.42 8.43 0.05
C PHE A 103 27.62 9.32 -0.32
N ALA A 104 27.95 10.29 0.55
CA ALA A 104 29.23 10.97 0.53
C ALA A 104 30.27 10.12 1.28
N SER A 105 30.75 9.07 0.62
CA SER A 105 32.19 8.83 0.66
C SER A 105 32.78 9.51 -0.56
N PRO A 106 33.40 10.69 -0.43
CA PRO A 106 34.53 11.02 -1.27
C PRO A 106 35.72 10.19 -0.76
N VAL A 107 35.72 8.89 -1.06
CA VAL A 107 36.93 8.05 -0.95
C VAL A 107 37.11 7.33 -2.29
N LEU A 108 37.13 8.09 -3.36
CA LEU A 108 37.71 7.64 -4.63
C LEU A 108 38.75 8.62 -5.19
N ASN A 109 38.93 9.81 -4.60
CA ASN A 109 39.97 10.75 -4.99
C ASN A 109 40.99 11.12 -3.88
N SER A 110 40.93 10.49 -2.69
CA SER A 110 41.96 10.69 -1.65
C SER A 110 42.95 9.52 -1.53
N GLU A 111 42.57 8.33 -2.01
CA GLU A 111 43.47 7.17 -2.06
C GLU A 111 44.40 7.21 -3.28
N ALA A 112 43.98 7.82 -4.39
CA ALA A 112 44.86 8.12 -5.52
C ALA A 112 46.02 9.05 -5.10
N ASP A 113 45.72 10.10 -4.32
CA ASP A 113 46.70 11.05 -3.77
C ASP A 113 47.60 10.42 -2.68
N ASN A 114 47.06 9.52 -1.85
CA ASN A 114 47.84 8.82 -0.82
C ASN A 114 48.74 7.72 -1.40
N LEU A 115 48.36 7.14 -2.55
CA LEU A 115 49.20 6.21 -3.30
C LEU A 115 50.24 6.95 -4.14
N GLU A 116 49.92 8.10 -4.75
CA GLU A 116 50.90 8.98 -5.40
C GLU A 116 52.01 9.41 -4.43
N LYS A 117 51.66 9.73 -3.17
CA LYS A 117 52.65 10.02 -2.12
C LYS A 117 53.46 8.78 -1.70
N SER A 118 52.85 7.60 -1.70
CA SER A 118 53.55 6.32 -1.42
C SER A 118 54.39 5.81 -2.59
N LEU A 119 54.14 6.31 -3.80
CA LEU A 119 54.91 6.01 -5.02
C LEU A 119 56.01 7.04 -5.25
N ALA A 120 55.79 8.30 -4.88
CA ALA A 120 56.82 9.34 -4.85
C ALA A 120 57.98 8.97 -3.92
N SER A 121 57.71 8.22 -2.85
CA SER A 121 58.74 7.66 -1.97
C SER A 121 59.47 6.44 -2.58
N LEU A 122 58.80 5.64 -3.44
CA LEU A 122 59.41 4.54 -4.19
C LEU A 122 60.35 5.03 -5.31
N THR A 123 60.09 6.19 -5.92
CA THR A 123 60.99 6.81 -6.92
C THR A 123 62.30 7.34 -6.34
N SER A 124 62.44 7.46 -5.02
CA SER A 124 63.67 7.93 -4.37
C SER A 124 64.71 6.84 -4.11
N ILE A 125 64.35 5.57 -4.32
CA ILE A 125 65.17 4.41 -3.99
C ILE A 125 65.42 3.60 -5.28
N LEU A 126 66.41 4.03 -6.05
CA LEU A 126 67.46 3.22 -6.71
C LEU A 126 67.75 3.56 -8.20
N PRO A 127 69.03 3.44 -8.61
CA PRO A 127 69.46 3.38 -10.01
C PRO A 127 69.68 1.94 -10.57
N GLN A 128 69.32 1.82 -11.86
CA GLN A 128 69.91 1.08 -13.00
C GLN A 128 69.78 -0.46 -13.17
N HIS A 129 68.80 -0.80 -14.03
CA HIS A 129 68.59 -1.95 -14.95
C HIS A 129 67.90 -3.23 -14.39
N SER A 130 66.72 -3.66 -14.85
CA SER A 130 65.70 -3.06 -15.74
C SER A 130 64.36 -2.87 -15.01
N ASP A 131 64.36 -1.89 -14.11
CA ASP A 131 63.20 -1.46 -13.33
C ASP A 131 62.04 -0.97 -14.22
N LEU A 132 62.32 -0.56 -15.45
CA LEU A 132 61.31 -0.08 -16.41
C LEU A 132 60.23 -1.12 -16.75
N GLU A 133 60.55 -2.42 -16.82
CA GLU A 133 59.53 -3.45 -17.07
C GLU A 133 58.69 -3.77 -15.82
N LYS A 134 59.31 -3.68 -14.64
CA LYS A 134 58.63 -3.82 -13.34
C LYS A 134 57.70 -2.62 -13.10
N ILE A 135 58.17 -1.41 -13.44
CA ILE A 135 57.42 -0.14 -13.40
C ILE A 135 56.30 -0.13 -14.45
N SER A 136 56.53 -0.58 -15.68
CA SER A 136 55.49 -0.70 -16.72
C SER A 136 54.36 -1.63 -16.29
N SER A 137 54.66 -2.72 -15.59
CA SER A 137 53.64 -3.65 -15.11
C SER A 137 52.80 -3.05 -13.96
N ILE A 138 53.41 -2.17 -13.15
CA ILE A 138 52.73 -1.39 -12.10
C ILE A 138 51.90 -0.25 -12.72
N LEU A 139 52.39 0.40 -13.78
CA LEU A 139 51.68 1.47 -14.50
C LEU A 139 50.50 0.92 -15.32
N ASP A 140 50.63 -0.27 -15.91
CA ASP A 140 49.52 -0.96 -16.59
C ASP A 140 48.41 -1.34 -15.60
N PHE A 141 48.80 -1.78 -14.39
CA PHE A 141 47.88 -2.05 -13.28
C PHE A 141 47.11 -0.78 -12.86
N GLN A 142 47.78 0.37 -12.82
CA GLN A 142 47.16 1.66 -12.49
C GLN A 142 46.24 2.19 -13.60
N TYR A 143 46.61 2.03 -14.87
CA TYR A 143 45.82 2.51 -16.01
C TYR A 143 44.48 1.75 -16.16
N GLN A 144 44.46 0.46 -15.80
CA GLN A 144 43.28 -0.39 -15.89
C GLN A 144 42.26 -0.16 -14.75
N TRP A 145 42.69 0.41 -13.61
CA TRP A 145 41.82 0.70 -12.45
C TRP A 145 40.73 1.74 -12.74
N GLY A 146 40.92 2.61 -13.75
CA GLY A 146 39.96 3.67 -14.10
C GLY A 146 38.73 3.21 -14.91
N LYS A 147 38.62 1.94 -15.30
CA LYS A 147 37.51 1.41 -16.10
C LYS A 147 36.91 0.17 -15.45
N VAL A 148 35.83 0.36 -14.69
CA VAL A 148 34.93 -0.68 -14.15
C VAL A 148 35.67 -1.77 -13.36
N PHE A 149 35.69 -1.62 -12.03
CA PHE A 149 36.26 -2.62 -11.12
C PHE A 149 35.60 -3.99 -11.34
N SER A 150 36.37 -4.95 -11.83
CA SER A 150 36.07 -6.38 -11.78
C SER A 150 37.14 -7.04 -10.91
N ALA A 151 36.73 -7.69 -9.83
CA ALA A 151 37.66 -8.37 -8.94
C ALA A 151 38.43 -9.48 -9.67
N GLU A 152 37.79 -10.19 -10.59
CA GLU A 152 38.40 -11.24 -11.41
C GLU A 152 39.54 -10.67 -12.28
N SER A 153 39.29 -9.60 -13.02
CA SER A 153 40.32 -8.91 -13.83
C SER A 153 41.47 -8.37 -12.95
N THR A 154 41.15 -7.89 -11.74
CA THR A 154 42.15 -7.39 -10.81
C THR A 154 43.04 -8.51 -10.29
N PHE A 155 42.45 -9.65 -9.92
CA PHE A 155 43.20 -10.84 -9.50
C PHE A 155 44.06 -11.41 -10.65
N GLU A 156 43.56 -11.42 -11.88
CA GLU A 156 44.33 -11.80 -13.07
C GLU A 156 45.56 -10.91 -13.26
N GLN A 157 45.40 -9.59 -13.12
CA GLN A 157 46.53 -8.66 -13.23
C GLN A 157 47.54 -8.84 -12.11
N ILE A 158 47.07 -9.03 -10.87
CA ILE A 158 47.94 -9.34 -9.73
C ILE A 158 48.73 -10.62 -9.99
N LEU A 159 48.07 -11.71 -10.40
CA LEU A 159 48.74 -12.97 -10.72
C LEU A 159 49.75 -12.81 -11.86
N LYS A 160 49.39 -12.12 -12.94
CA LYS A 160 50.28 -11.87 -14.08
C LYS A 160 51.54 -11.09 -13.67
N ALA A 161 51.38 -10.06 -12.85
CA ALA A 161 52.51 -9.29 -12.31
C ALA A 161 53.39 -10.16 -11.40
N THR A 162 52.76 -10.93 -10.52
CA THR A 162 53.43 -11.80 -9.54
C THR A 162 54.26 -12.90 -10.23
N LEU A 163 53.70 -13.54 -11.28
CA LEU A 163 54.39 -14.53 -12.13
C LEU A 163 55.58 -13.91 -12.88
N LYS A 164 55.40 -12.72 -13.46
CA LYS A 164 56.47 -12.01 -14.20
C LYS A 164 57.65 -11.61 -13.30
N ILE A 165 57.36 -11.20 -12.05
CA ILE A 165 58.38 -10.82 -11.06
C ILE A 165 59.13 -12.05 -10.55
N SER A 166 58.40 -13.09 -10.13
CA SER A 166 58.98 -14.29 -9.52
C SER A 166 59.62 -15.26 -10.52
N GLY A 167 59.16 -15.25 -11.78
CA GLY A 167 59.50 -16.27 -12.76
C GLY A 167 58.90 -17.64 -12.42
N ALA A 168 57.82 -17.68 -11.63
CA ALA A 168 57.09 -18.90 -11.34
C ALA A 168 56.35 -19.44 -12.59
N GLU A 169 56.15 -20.76 -12.65
CA GLU A 169 55.39 -21.40 -13.74
C GLU A 169 53.88 -21.25 -13.52
N ARG A 170 53.44 -21.24 -12.26
CA ARG A 170 52.03 -21.17 -11.89
C ARG A 170 51.83 -20.31 -10.65
N GLY A 171 50.69 -19.65 -10.60
CA GLY A 171 50.28 -18.80 -9.50
C GLY A 171 48.80 -18.99 -9.20
N TYR A 172 48.45 -18.96 -7.92
CA TYR A 172 47.09 -19.19 -7.44
C TYR A 172 46.76 -18.24 -6.29
N ILE A 173 45.52 -17.75 -6.28
CA ILE A 173 44.93 -17.06 -5.15
C ILE A 173 43.95 -18.01 -4.48
N LEU A 174 44.14 -18.22 -3.18
CA LEU A 174 43.34 -19.14 -2.39
C LEU A 174 42.67 -18.41 -1.24
N LEU A 175 41.42 -18.75 -0.97
CA LEU A 175 40.63 -18.23 0.14
C LEU A 175 40.54 -19.28 1.24
N LYS A 176 40.74 -18.89 2.49
CA LYS A 176 40.55 -19.76 3.65
C LYS A 176 39.06 -19.83 3.99
N GLN A 177 38.46 -20.99 3.81
CA GLN A 177 37.14 -21.33 4.34
C GLN A 177 37.29 -22.36 5.46
N GLN A 178 37.04 -21.94 6.70
CA GLN A 178 37.19 -22.77 7.90
C GLN A 178 38.60 -23.39 8.00
N ASP A 179 38.75 -24.70 7.74
CA ASP A 179 40.01 -25.46 7.79
C ASP A 179 40.53 -25.90 6.39
N ARG A 180 39.94 -25.33 5.32
CA ARG A 180 40.29 -25.63 3.92
C ARG A 180 40.59 -24.35 3.15
N PHE A 181 41.32 -24.52 2.06
CA PHE A 181 41.62 -23.45 1.11
C PHE A 181 40.86 -23.70 -0.18
N GLU A 182 40.01 -22.76 -0.55
CA GLU A 182 39.27 -22.76 -1.78
C GLU A 182 40.04 -22.03 -2.87
N TYR A 183 39.98 -22.59 -4.07
CA TYR A 183 40.52 -21.97 -5.27
C TYR A 183 39.65 -20.75 -5.62
N VAL A 184 40.29 -19.59 -5.81
CA VAL A 184 39.63 -18.39 -6.35
C VAL A 184 40.01 -18.23 -7.82
N ILE A 185 41.31 -18.17 -8.09
CA ILE A 185 41.85 -18.04 -9.44
C ILE A 185 43.26 -18.64 -9.53
N GLY A 186 43.63 -19.11 -10.71
CA GLY A 186 44.95 -19.65 -11.01
C GLY A 186 45.37 -19.29 -12.42
N MET A 187 46.67 -19.08 -12.62
CA MET A 187 47.24 -18.65 -13.91
C MET A 187 48.62 -19.28 -14.11
N ASN A 188 48.96 -19.60 -15.37
CA ASN A 188 50.30 -20.03 -15.74
C ASN A 188 51.17 -18.86 -16.22
N ASP A 189 52.47 -19.10 -16.35
CA ASP A 189 53.47 -18.15 -16.85
C ASP A 189 53.18 -17.55 -18.24
N ARG A 190 52.31 -18.19 -19.04
CA ARG A 190 51.82 -17.70 -20.34
C ARG A 190 50.60 -16.78 -20.22
N GLY A 191 50.09 -16.54 -19.02
CA GLY A 191 48.90 -15.73 -18.77
C GLY A 191 47.58 -16.42 -19.07
N GLN A 192 47.56 -17.77 -19.14
CA GLN A 192 46.34 -18.54 -19.31
C GLN A 192 45.78 -18.96 -17.95
N ASN A 193 44.46 -18.85 -17.78
CA ASN A 193 43.79 -19.27 -16.55
C ASN A 193 43.85 -20.79 -16.40
N LEU A 194 44.25 -21.24 -15.21
CA LEU A 194 44.35 -22.64 -14.83
C LEU A 194 43.05 -23.03 -14.11
N PRO A 195 42.24 -23.97 -14.64
CA PRO A 195 40.99 -24.36 -14.01
C PRO A 195 41.22 -25.02 -12.64
N GLN A 196 40.18 -25.03 -11.79
CA GLN A 196 40.25 -25.66 -10.46
C GLN A 196 40.64 -27.15 -10.50
N SER A 197 40.34 -27.87 -11.60
CA SER A 197 40.76 -29.28 -11.78
C SER A 197 42.28 -29.48 -11.79
N ASP A 198 43.02 -28.44 -12.19
CA ASP A 198 44.47 -28.47 -12.36
C ASP A 198 45.19 -27.90 -11.13
N PHE A 199 44.41 -27.44 -10.14
CA PHE A 199 44.91 -26.88 -8.89
C PHE A 199 45.67 -27.93 -8.09
N LYS A 200 46.94 -27.61 -7.84
CA LYS A 200 47.87 -28.45 -7.09
C LYS A 200 48.79 -27.54 -6.28
N ALA A 201 48.55 -27.42 -4.97
CA ALA A 201 49.36 -26.62 -4.06
C ALA A 201 49.81 -27.41 -2.84
N SER A 202 50.96 -27.04 -2.26
CA SER A 202 51.45 -27.64 -1.03
C SER A 202 50.60 -27.20 0.16
N GLN A 203 49.73 -28.11 0.63
CA GLN A 203 48.85 -27.88 1.78
C GLN A 203 49.62 -27.48 3.04
N THR A 204 50.82 -28.01 3.25
CA THR A 204 51.62 -27.67 4.43
C THR A 204 52.11 -26.23 4.40
N VAL A 205 52.63 -25.76 3.26
CA VAL A 205 53.11 -24.38 3.14
C VAL A 205 51.95 -23.40 3.25
N VAL A 206 50.85 -23.68 2.54
CA VAL A 206 49.64 -22.85 2.59
C VAL A 206 49.11 -22.72 4.03
N ARG A 207 49.05 -23.84 4.77
CA ARG A 207 48.63 -23.82 6.19
C ARG A 207 49.63 -23.09 7.09
N GLN A 208 50.93 -23.25 6.86
CA GLN A 208 51.96 -22.57 7.65
C GLN A 208 51.85 -21.05 7.48
N VAL A 209 51.78 -20.58 6.24
CA VAL A 209 51.64 -19.14 5.93
C VAL A 209 50.34 -18.57 6.49
N ALA A 210 49.24 -19.33 6.42
CA ALA A 210 47.98 -18.90 6.99
C ALA A 210 47.95 -18.89 8.53
N LYS A 211 48.80 -19.68 9.19
CA LYS A 211 48.90 -19.76 10.65
C LYS A 211 49.87 -18.71 11.20
N ASP A 212 51.06 -18.62 10.63
CA ASP A 212 52.12 -17.73 11.10
C ASP A 212 51.97 -16.32 10.56
N GLY A 213 51.31 -16.19 9.39
CA GLY A 213 51.13 -14.92 8.71
C GLY A 213 52.42 -14.33 8.14
N ASN A 214 53.50 -15.11 8.07
CA ASN A 214 54.76 -14.72 7.44
C ASN A 214 54.84 -15.32 6.04
N PRO A 215 55.33 -14.56 5.04
CA PRO A 215 55.55 -15.10 3.71
C PRO A 215 56.69 -16.13 3.73
N VAL A 216 56.59 -17.15 2.88
CA VAL A 216 57.60 -18.20 2.73
C VAL A 216 58.14 -18.15 1.31
N TYR A 217 59.46 -18.01 1.17
CA TYR A 217 60.16 -17.96 -0.12
C TYR A 217 61.20 -19.08 -0.19
N MET A 218 61.10 -19.95 -1.20
CA MET A 218 62.05 -21.02 -1.48
C MET A 218 62.52 -20.93 -2.94
N ALA A 219 63.52 -20.10 -3.19
CA ALA A 219 64.03 -19.84 -4.55
C ALA A 219 65.15 -20.82 -4.99
N ARG A 220 65.96 -21.35 -4.06
CA ARG A 220 67.10 -22.25 -4.32
C ARG A 220 66.90 -23.64 -3.68
N GLY A 221 65.88 -24.35 -4.15
CA GLY A 221 65.51 -25.65 -3.59
C GLY A 221 64.63 -25.53 -2.35
N ILE A 222 63.99 -26.64 -1.99
CA ILE A 222 63.12 -26.72 -0.81
C ILE A 222 64.01 -26.89 0.42
N ALA A 223 63.81 -26.07 1.44
CA ALA A 223 64.54 -26.20 2.71
C ALA A 223 64.37 -27.61 3.30
N GLU A 224 65.39 -28.16 3.97
CA GLU A 224 65.39 -29.54 4.49
C GLU A 224 64.15 -29.86 5.36
N GLU A 225 63.69 -28.89 6.14
CA GLU A 225 62.47 -28.94 6.96
C GLU A 225 61.16 -29.19 6.18
N PHE A 226 61.14 -28.89 4.88
CA PHE A 226 60.00 -29.10 3.98
C PHE A 226 60.27 -30.15 2.90
N ALA A 227 61.52 -30.57 2.71
CA ALA A 227 61.94 -31.47 1.65
C ALA A 227 61.39 -32.90 1.80
N GLU A 228 61.16 -33.37 3.03
CA GLU A 228 60.60 -34.70 3.32
C GLU A 228 59.07 -34.76 3.28
N GLN A 229 58.40 -33.62 3.05
CA GLN A 229 56.95 -33.57 3.13
C GLN A 229 56.28 -34.15 1.89
N LYS A 230 55.37 -35.11 2.11
CA LYS A 230 54.59 -35.78 1.06
C LYS A 230 53.93 -34.80 0.08
N SER A 231 53.42 -33.66 0.55
CA SER A 231 52.75 -32.68 -0.32
C SER A 231 53.70 -32.01 -1.32
N ILE A 232 54.97 -31.83 -0.98
CA ILE A 232 55.95 -31.17 -1.86
C ILE A 232 56.60 -32.18 -2.81
N LEU A 233 56.91 -33.39 -2.29
CA LEU A 233 57.42 -34.51 -3.08
C LEU A 233 56.43 -34.97 -4.16
N THR A 234 55.13 -34.97 -3.87
CA THR A 234 54.08 -35.37 -4.82
C THR A 234 53.89 -34.35 -5.95
N LEU A 235 54.27 -33.08 -5.72
CA LEU A 235 54.08 -31.98 -6.67
C LEU A 235 55.30 -31.72 -7.56
N ASN A 236 56.45 -32.34 -7.26
CA ASN A 236 57.73 -32.16 -7.97
C ASN A 236 58.14 -30.69 -8.16
N VAL A 237 57.77 -29.84 -7.19
CA VAL A 237 58.07 -28.40 -7.19
C VAL A 237 59.54 -28.22 -6.76
N ARG A 238 60.29 -27.35 -7.45
CA ARG A 238 61.69 -27.04 -7.10
C ARG A 238 61.86 -25.70 -6.41
N SER A 239 60.91 -24.79 -6.61
CA SER A 239 60.85 -23.51 -5.93
C SER A 239 59.40 -23.12 -5.71
N LEU A 240 59.13 -22.47 -4.57
CA LEU A 240 57.80 -21.96 -4.24
C LEU A 240 57.89 -20.62 -3.51
N ALA A 241 56.86 -19.80 -3.65
CA ALA A 241 56.66 -18.59 -2.87
C ALA A 241 55.20 -18.54 -2.43
N CYS A 242 54.96 -18.25 -1.16
CA CYS A 242 53.61 -18.21 -0.61
C CYS A 242 53.49 -17.02 0.33
N MET A 243 52.56 -16.12 0.03
CA MET A 243 52.34 -14.89 0.79
C MET A 243 50.93 -14.85 1.37
N PRO A 244 50.75 -14.33 2.59
CA PRO A 244 49.43 -14.23 3.21
C PRO A 244 48.61 -13.09 2.58
N LEU A 245 47.32 -13.34 2.37
CA LEU A 245 46.33 -12.32 2.04
C LEU A 245 45.60 -11.95 3.33
N ARG A 246 45.65 -10.66 3.66
CA ARG A 246 45.07 -10.12 4.89
C ARG A 246 44.04 -9.06 4.53
N TRP A 247 42.89 -9.13 5.18
CA TRP A 247 41.89 -8.06 5.14
C TRP A 247 41.07 -8.04 6.42
N MET A 248 40.39 -6.92 6.64
CA MET A 248 39.52 -6.70 7.78
C MET A 248 38.07 -7.10 7.44
N LEU A 249 37.38 -7.80 8.34
CA LEU A 249 35.94 -7.96 8.21
C LEU A 249 35.22 -6.72 8.73
N PRO A 250 34.01 -6.40 8.23
CA PRO A 250 33.22 -5.26 8.72
C PRO A 250 32.93 -5.28 10.23
N GLU A 251 33.00 -6.45 10.87
CA GLU A 251 32.70 -6.68 12.29
C GLU A 251 33.96 -6.82 13.17
N SER A 252 35.16 -6.68 12.59
CA SER A 252 36.44 -6.87 13.29
C SER A 252 37.32 -5.64 13.14
N ASP A 253 38.04 -5.27 14.21
CA ASP A 253 39.00 -4.15 14.20
C ASP A 253 40.41 -4.58 13.77
N THR A 254 40.63 -5.86 13.46
CA THR A 254 41.96 -6.40 13.14
C THR A 254 41.98 -7.17 11.82
N ALA A 255 42.98 -6.90 10.99
CA ALA A 255 43.18 -7.63 9.74
C ALA A 255 43.71 -9.05 10.01
N GLU A 256 43.00 -10.06 9.51
CA GLU A 256 43.34 -11.48 9.69
C GLU A 256 43.85 -12.09 8.38
N VAL A 257 44.70 -13.13 8.49
CA VAL A 257 45.08 -13.91 7.31
C VAL A 257 43.93 -14.83 6.92
N ARG A 258 43.32 -14.53 5.77
CA ARG A 258 42.12 -15.22 5.28
C ARG A 258 42.28 -15.73 3.86
N GLY A 259 43.44 -15.53 3.24
CA GLY A 259 43.80 -16.16 1.99
C GLY A 259 45.30 -16.27 1.84
N VAL A 260 45.74 -16.87 0.75
CA VAL A 260 47.16 -16.91 0.36
C VAL A 260 47.31 -16.69 -1.14
N LEU A 261 48.41 -16.02 -1.52
CA LEU A 261 48.93 -15.99 -2.87
C LEU A 261 50.05 -17.03 -2.97
N TYR A 262 49.83 -18.09 -3.73
CA TYR A 262 50.74 -19.22 -3.89
C TYR A 262 51.35 -19.25 -5.28
N LEU A 263 52.67 -19.40 -5.36
CA LEU A 263 53.45 -19.46 -6.58
C LEU A 263 54.36 -20.69 -6.54
N ASP A 264 54.50 -21.38 -7.66
CA ASP A 264 55.41 -22.51 -7.77
C ASP A 264 56.07 -22.65 -9.15
N SER A 265 57.17 -23.42 -9.17
CA SER A 265 57.87 -23.78 -10.40
C SER A 265 58.59 -25.13 -10.25
N THR A 266 58.52 -25.93 -11.30
CA THR A 266 59.27 -27.19 -11.43
C THR A 266 60.68 -27.00 -12.03
N ARG A 267 60.92 -25.85 -12.68
CA ARG A 267 62.21 -25.50 -13.33
C ARG A 267 63.08 -24.56 -12.50
N GLY A 268 62.55 -24.03 -11.40
CA GLY A 268 63.18 -23.01 -10.56
C GLY A 268 62.54 -21.63 -10.76
N MET A 269 62.71 -20.74 -9.78
CA MET A 269 62.27 -19.34 -9.84
C MET A 269 63.48 -18.43 -9.96
N ARG A 270 63.24 -17.15 -10.29
CA ARG A 270 64.30 -16.14 -10.20
C ARG A 270 64.76 -16.00 -8.74
N GLU A 271 65.99 -15.55 -8.56
CA GLU A 271 66.51 -15.24 -7.23
C GLU A 271 65.76 -14.02 -6.69
N LEU A 272 64.81 -14.27 -5.79
CA LEU A 272 64.02 -13.24 -5.16
C LEU A 272 64.92 -12.48 -4.20
N SER A 273 65.23 -11.23 -4.54
CA SER A 273 66.04 -10.35 -3.72
C SER A 273 65.14 -9.35 -2.97
N GLY A 274 65.65 -8.66 -1.95
CA GLY A 274 64.84 -7.86 -1.02
C GLY A 274 63.88 -6.82 -1.64
N LEU A 275 64.06 -6.41 -2.90
CA LEU A 275 63.07 -5.59 -3.62
C LEU A 275 61.92 -6.42 -4.19
N ASP A 276 62.22 -7.60 -4.76
CA ASP A 276 61.22 -8.50 -5.34
C ASP A 276 60.25 -9.01 -4.28
N GLU A 277 60.76 -9.41 -3.11
CA GLU A 277 59.93 -9.82 -1.97
C GLU A 277 59.00 -8.70 -1.47
N LYS A 278 59.49 -7.45 -1.47
CA LYS A 278 58.66 -6.28 -1.10
C LYS A 278 57.54 -6.04 -2.09
N ILE A 279 57.82 -6.12 -3.40
CA ILE A 279 56.82 -5.95 -4.44
C ILE A 279 55.78 -7.07 -4.37
N LEU A 280 56.22 -8.33 -4.22
CA LEU A 280 55.35 -9.49 -4.08
C LEU A 280 54.42 -9.32 -2.85
N ASN A 281 54.97 -9.01 -1.68
CA ASN A 281 54.17 -8.76 -0.48
C ASN A 281 53.17 -7.60 -0.66
N LYS A 282 53.54 -6.55 -1.40
CA LYS A 282 52.61 -5.45 -1.70
C LYS A 282 51.49 -5.90 -2.63
N LEU A 283 51.76 -6.71 -3.65
CA LEU A 283 50.73 -7.31 -4.52
C LEU A 283 49.79 -8.24 -3.74
N ALA A 284 50.31 -9.01 -2.78
CA ALA A 284 49.50 -9.80 -1.85
C ALA A 284 48.60 -8.92 -0.97
N LEU A 285 49.11 -7.79 -0.48
CA LEU A 285 48.31 -6.82 0.25
C LEU A 285 47.18 -6.24 -0.61
N GLU A 286 47.46 -5.89 -1.87
CA GLU A 286 46.42 -5.41 -2.79
C GLU A 286 45.36 -6.47 -3.10
N ALA A 287 45.74 -7.73 -3.25
CA ALA A 287 44.77 -8.82 -3.37
C ALA A 287 43.89 -8.93 -2.11
N GLY A 288 44.45 -8.72 -0.91
CA GLY A 288 43.68 -8.60 0.33
C GLY A 288 42.66 -7.45 0.29
N ASN A 289 43.09 -6.26 -0.13
CA ASN A 289 42.21 -5.08 -0.25
C ASN A 289 41.05 -5.32 -1.23
N VAL A 290 41.27 -6.08 -2.31
CA VAL A 290 40.20 -6.47 -3.25
C VAL A 290 39.15 -7.33 -2.55
N PHE A 291 39.56 -8.32 -1.75
CA PHE A 291 38.63 -9.13 -0.95
C PHE A 291 37.88 -8.29 0.09
N GLU A 292 38.56 -7.35 0.73
CA GLU A 292 37.93 -6.44 1.69
C GLU A 292 36.78 -5.65 1.05
N LYS A 293 37.04 -5.07 -0.12
CA LYS A 293 36.05 -4.30 -0.88
C LYS A 293 34.87 -5.17 -1.31
N LEU A 294 35.13 -6.41 -1.76
CA LEU A 294 34.06 -7.35 -2.12
C LEU A 294 33.15 -7.68 -0.92
N GLU A 295 33.74 -7.90 0.26
CA GLU A 295 32.97 -8.20 1.47
C GLU A 295 32.12 -6.99 1.88
N MET A 296 32.69 -5.79 1.85
CA MET A 296 31.95 -4.55 2.13
C MET A 296 30.79 -4.33 1.16
N LEU A 297 31.00 -4.56 -0.14
CA LEU A 297 29.95 -4.43 -1.16
C LEU A 297 28.79 -5.39 -0.89
N LYS A 298 29.11 -6.65 -0.55
CA LYS A 298 28.09 -7.64 -0.21
C LYS A 298 27.27 -7.24 1.01
N THR A 299 27.95 -6.84 2.10
CA THR A 299 27.26 -6.35 3.31
C THR A 299 26.41 -5.10 3.03
N PHE A 300 26.91 -4.21 2.16
CA PHE A 300 26.18 -3.02 1.76
C PHE A 300 24.91 -3.33 0.97
N GLU A 301 24.99 -4.26 0.02
CA GLU A 301 23.84 -4.74 -0.76
C GLU A 301 22.79 -5.41 0.14
N GLU A 302 23.22 -6.28 1.06
CA GLU A 302 22.33 -6.92 2.05
C GLU A 302 21.61 -5.88 2.92
N ARG A 303 22.36 -4.90 3.46
CA ARG A 303 21.77 -3.80 4.25
C ARG A 303 20.79 -2.97 3.43
N ARG A 304 21.12 -2.68 2.16
CA ARG A 304 20.25 -1.92 1.26
C ARG A 304 18.95 -2.67 0.96
N SER A 305 19.03 -3.98 0.72
CA SER A 305 17.84 -4.81 0.49
C SER A 305 16.90 -4.78 1.70
N LEU A 306 17.46 -4.95 2.91
CA LEU A 306 16.70 -4.91 4.15
C LEU A 306 16.03 -3.53 4.38
N GLN A 307 16.74 -2.45 4.08
CA GLN A 307 16.20 -1.09 4.21
C GLN A 307 15.04 -0.83 3.24
N LEU A 308 15.12 -1.31 2.00
CA LEU A 308 14.03 -1.17 1.03
C LEU A 308 12.79 -1.95 1.46
N GLU A 309 12.97 -3.16 1.97
CA GLU A 309 11.88 -3.99 2.48
C GLU A 309 11.17 -3.33 3.67
N LEU A 310 11.93 -2.76 4.61
CA LEU A 310 11.39 -2.03 5.75
C LEU A 310 10.61 -0.78 5.32
N ALA A 311 11.13 -0.02 4.34
CA ALA A 311 10.46 1.17 3.83
C ALA A 311 9.10 0.82 3.18
N LEU A 312 9.07 -0.25 2.38
CA LEU A 312 7.84 -0.74 1.76
C LEU A 312 6.82 -1.22 2.82
N ALA A 313 7.29 -1.92 3.86
CA ALA A 313 6.44 -2.35 4.96
C ALA A 313 5.82 -1.16 5.73
N GLN A 314 6.59 -0.09 5.95
CA GLN A 314 6.09 1.12 6.60
C GLN A 314 5.06 1.88 5.75
N GLU A 315 5.31 2.00 4.45
CA GLU A 315 4.38 2.67 3.53
C GLU A 315 3.05 1.90 3.42
N THR A 316 3.12 0.58 3.25
CA THR A 316 1.92 -0.27 3.20
C THR A 316 1.13 -0.21 4.50
N GLN A 317 1.78 -0.23 5.66
CA GLN A 317 1.11 -0.08 6.96
C GLN A 317 0.39 1.27 7.07
N LYS A 318 1.05 2.36 6.64
CA LYS A 318 0.46 3.71 6.68
C LYS A 318 -0.78 3.80 5.79
N ASN A 319 -0.72 3.24 4.59
CA ASN A 319 -1.83 3.24 3.64
C ASN A 319 -3.04 2.46 4.20
N LEU A 320 -2.81 1.28 4.77
CA LEU A 320 -3.87 0.48 5.42
C LEU A 320 -4.53 1.23 6.60
N GLN A 321 -3.75 1.93 7.41
CA GLN A 321 -4.28 2.73 8.52
C GLN A 321 -5.15 3.90 8.02
N THR A 322 -4.74 4.57 6.94
CA THR A 322 -5.54 5.65 6.35
C THR A 322 -6.85 5.13 5.76
N GLU A 323 -6.83 3.98 5.09
CA GLU A 323 -8.06 3.36 4.56
C GLU A 323 -9.02 2.95 5.68
N LEU A 324 -8.51 2.34 6.76
CA LEU A 324 -9.34 1.93 7.89
C LEU A 324 -10.03 3.14 8.55
N ARG A 325 -9.30 4.24 8.76
CA ARG A 325 -9.87 5.48 9.32
C ARG A 325 -10.96 6.06 8.42
N ALA A 326 -10.72 6.11 7.10
CA ALA A 326 -11.70 6.60 6.15
C ALA A 326 -12.99 5.76 6.18
N ALA A 327 -12.85 4.42 6.26
CA ALA A 327 -13.99 3.51 6.38
C ALA A 327 -14.79 3.71 7.68
N GLU A 328 -14.10 3.92 8.81
CA GLU A 328 -14.76 4.21 10.09
C GLU A 328 -15.51 5.55 10.09
N GLU A 329 -14.93 6.59 9.51
CA GLU A 329 -15.57 7.90 9.37
C GLU A 329 -16.82 7.82 8.49
N LEU A 330 -16.74 7.12 7.36
CA LEU A 330 -17.89 6.88 6.48
C LEU A 330 -19.02 6.17 7.23
N ARG A 331 -18.71 5.09 7.95
CA ARG A 331 -19.70 4.32 8.72
C ARG A 331 -20.36 5.14 9.82
N ARG A 332 -19.61 6.05 10.46
CA ARG A 332 -20.15 7.00 11.44
C ARG A 332 -21.09 8.01 10.81
N ALA A 333 -20.71 8.59 9.66
CA ALA A 333 -21.54 9.53 8.92
C ALA A 333 -22.86 8.87 8.47
N GLU A 334 -22.80 7.66 7.92
CA GLU A 334 -23.97 6.86 7.55
C GLU A 334 -24.93 6.64 8.74
N SER A 335 -24.38 6.24 9.90
CA SER A 335 -25.17 6.02 11.11
C SER A 335 -25.86 7.31 11.60
N GLN A 336 -25.19 8.46 11.49
CA GLN A 336 -25.77 9.75 11.86
C GLN A 336 -26.91 10.17 10.93
N VAL A 337 -26.77 9.91 9.62
CA VAL A 337 -27.84 10.16 8.65
C VAL A 337 -29.06 9.30 8.98
N LEU A 338 -28.88 8.01 9.27
CA LEU A 338 -29.96 7.10 9.68
C LEU A 338 -30.71 7.62 10.92
N LEU A 339 -29.98 8.06 11.94
CA LEU A 339 -30.58 8.62 13.17
C LEU A 339 -31.36 9.90 12.89
N SER A 340 -30.84 10.78 12.03
CA SER A 340 -31.50 12.04 11.65
C SER A 340 -32.82 11.78 10.91
N GLU A 341 -32.84 10.80 10.00
CA GLU A 341 -34.05 10.45 9.26
C GLU A 341 -35.10 9.76 10.13
N ASN A 342 -34.67 8.87 11.03
CA ASN A 342 -35.56 8.29 12.02
C ASN A 342 -36.19 9.40 12.86
N ALA A 343 -35.41 10.36 13.34
CA ALA A 343 -35.92 11.50 14.12
C ALA A 343 -36.88 12.38 13.31
N ALA A 344 -36.58 12.65 12.03
CA ALA A 344 -37.45 13.44 11.16
C ALA A 344 -38.78 12.72 10.87
N SER A 345 -38.74 11.40 10.69
CA SER A 345 -39.93 10.57 10.51
C SER A 345 -40.77 10.52 11.78
N MET A 346 -40.15 10.33 12.95
CA MET A 346 -40.81 10.44 14.26
C MET A 346 -41.45 11.81 14.46
N GLY A 347 -40.80 12.90 14.04
CA GLY A 347 -41.36 14.25 14.12
C GLY A 347 -42.65 14.43 13.31
N ARG A 348 -42.70 13.87 12.09
CA ARG A 348 -43.93 13.88 11.26
C ARG A 348 -45.06 13.06 11.90
N PHE A 349 -44.72 11.89 12.44
CA PHE A 349 -45.67 11.05 13.18
C PHE A 349 -46.21 11.75 14.43
N ALA A 350 -45.36 12.41 15.22
CA ALA A 350 -45.77 13.13 16.42
C ALA A 350 -46.75 14.28 16.11
N ALA A 351 -46.53 14.99 14.99
CA ALA A 351 -47.43 16.05 14.54
C ALA A 351 -48.80 15.50 14.09
N ALA A 352 -48.81 14.39 13.34
CA ALA A 352 -50.04 13.72 12.93
C ALA A 352 -50.82 13.17 14.14
N LEU A 353 -50.12 12.51 15.08
CA LEU A 353 -50.70 12.01 16.33
C LEU A 353 -51.28 13.12 17.20
N SER A 354 -50.61 14.28 17.27
CA SER A 354 -51.13 15.43 18.02
C SER A 354 -52.48 15.90 17.44
N HIS A 355 -52.60 15.92 16.11
CA HIS A 355 -53.87 16.24 15.45
C HIS A 355 -54.95 15.18 15.72
N GLU A 356 -54.57 13.91 15.65
CA GLU A 356 -55.47 12.77 15.84
C GLU A 356 -55.92 12.58 17.30
N LEU A 357 -55.10 12.98 18.28
CA LEU A 357 -55.45 13.02 19.70
C LEU A 357 -56.38 14.19 20.02
N ASN A 358 -56.11 15.36 19.45
CA ASN A 358 -56.89 16.57 19.73
C ASN A 358 -58.34 16.44 19.24
N SER A 359 -58.60 15.68 18.18
CA SER A 359 -59.94 15.49 17.61
C SER A 359 -60.93 14.77 18.56
N PRO A 360 -60.69 13.52 19.01
CA PRO A 360 -61.56 12.84 19.97
C PRO A 360 -61.54 13.50 21.34
N LEU A 361 -60.44 14.13 21.74
CA LEU A 361 -60.36 14.88 23.00
C LEU A 361 -61.25 16.13 22.98
N GLY A 362 -61.32 16.81 21.83
CA GLY A 362 -62.25 17.91 21.58
C GLY A 362 -63.71 17.45 21.60
N ALA A 363 -64.03 16.35 20.92
CA ALA A 363 -65.37 15.77 20.88
C ALA A 363 -65.83 15.31 22.28
N LEU A 364 -64.96 14.64 23.03
CA LEU A 364 -65.20 14.21 24.41
C LEU A 364 -65.45 15.41 25.34
N LYS A 365 -64.60 16.44 25.27
CA LYS A 365 -64.76 17.66 26.05
C LYS A 365 -66.09 18.36 25.73
N SER A 366 -66.44 18.49 24.45
CA SER A 366 -67.69 19.13 24.04
C SER A 366 -68.91 18.34 24.51
N ALA A 367 -68.89 17.00 24.37
CA ALA A 367 -69.99 16.15 24.81
C ALA A 367 -70.22 16.27 26.33
N LEU A 368 -69.15 16.26 27.13
CA LEU A 368 -69.22 16.42 28.58
C LEU A 368 -69.72 17.82 28.99
N GLN A 369 -69.26 18.89 28.31
CA GLN A 369 -69.75 20.26 28.56
C GLN A 369 -71.24 20.41 28.26
N THR A 370 -71.71 19.85 27.14
CA THR A 370 -73.12 19.87 26.77
C THR A 370 -73.98 19.02 27.71
N CYS A 371 -73.51 17.85 28.15
CA CYS A 371 -74.17 17.05 29.17
C CYS A 371 -74.36 17.83 30.49
N ASN A 372 -73.32 18.51 30.97
CA ASN A 372 -73.42 19.32 32.20
C ASN A 372 -74.42 20.48 32.05
N ALA A 373 -74.38 21.20 30.92
CA ALA A 373 -75.32 22.28 30.65
C ALA A 373 -76.77 21.80 30.51
N LEU A 374 -76.98 20.60 29.94
CA LEU A 374 -78.30 19.98 29.87
C LEU A 374 -78.79 19.53 31.25
N ALA A 375 -77.92 18.96 32.09
CA ALA A 375 -78.26 18.57 33.46
C ALA A 375 -78.71 19.78 34.31
N GLU A 376 -78.04 20.93 34.18
CA GLU A 376 -78.43 22.19 34.85
C GLU A 376 -79.81 22.69 34.38
N LYS A 377 -80.08 22.64 33.06
CA LYS A 377 -81.37 23.07 32.48
C LYS A 377 -82.52 22.10 32.77
N LYS A 378 -82.24 20.80 32.89
CA LYS A 378 -83.24 19.76 33.17
C LYS A 378 -83.91 19.94 34.53
N ALA A 379 -83.21 20.55 35.49
CA ALA A 379 -83.78 20.92 36.80
C ALA A 379 -84.92 21.95 36.71
N THR A 380 -84.99 22.73 35.63
CA THR A 380 -85.98 23.81 35.42
C THR A 380 -87.02 23.51 34.33
N LEU A 381 -86.95 22.35 33.65
CA LEU A 381 -87.83 22.00 32.53
C LEU A 381 -89.10 21.23 32.97
N PRO A 382 -90.25 21.44 32.28
CA PRO A 382 -91.49 20.66 32.46
C PRO A 382 -91.30 19.18 32.16
N VAL A 383 -92.04 18.30 32.84
CA VAL A 383 -91.89 16.82 32.78
C VAL A 383 -91.98 16.27 31.35
N GLU A 384 -92.85 16.84 30.52
CA GLU A 384 -93.07 16.44 29.12
C GLU A 384 -91.84 16.64 28.22
N LYS A 385 -90.94 17.59 28.55
CA LYS A 385 -89.70 17.85 27.79
C LYS A 385 -88.47 17.13 28.36
N ARG A 386 -88.62 16.43 29.49
CA ARG A 386 -87.51 15.72 30.12
C ARG A 386 -87.12 14.46 29.34
N GLU A 387 -88.09 13.76 28.75
CA GLU A 387 -87.83 12.57 27.92
C GLU A 387 -86.98 12.88 26.68
N GLU A 388 -87.27 13.98 25.96
CA GLU A 388 -86.45 14.42 24.81
C GLU A 388 -85.00 14.79 25.23
N VAL A 389 -84.85 15.40 26.41
CA VAL A 389 -83.52 15.76 26.95
C VAL A 389 -82.76 14.52 27.43
N ASP A 390 -83.45 13.53 28.00
CA ASP A 390 -82.89 12.23 28.40
C ASP A 390 -82.31 11.47 27.19
N GLU A 391 -83.00 11.49 26.06
CA GLU A 391 -82.53 10.84 24.83
C GLU A 391 -81.27 11.52 24.26
N VAL A 392 -81.24 12.86 24.25
CA VAL A 392 -80.07 13.64 23.83
C VAL A 392 -78.88 13.44 24.78
N GLU A 393 -79.12 13.39 26.09
CA GLU A 393 -78.10 13.12 27.11
C GLU A 393 -77.51 11.71 26.96
N ALA A 394 -78.35 10.71 26.70
CA ALA A 394 -77.91 9.33 26.43
C ALA A 394 -77.08 9.22 25.13
N GLN A 395 -77.43 10.00 24.10
CA GLN A 395 -76.64 10.07 22.87
C GLN A 395 -75.27 10.73 23.10
N LEU A 396 -75.22 11.84 23.84
CA LEU A 396 -73.97 12.53 24.18
C LEU A 396 -73.05 11.67 25.03
N ARG A 397 -73.60 10.92 26.00
CA ARG A 397 -72.82 9.98 26.84
C ARG A 397 -72.22 8.85 26.02
N ARG A 398 -72.96 8.29 25.05
CA ARG A 398 -72.44 7.30 24.09
C ARG A 398 -71.30 7.87 23.25
N ASN A 399 -71.48 9.06 22.69
CA ASN A 399 -70.45 9.73 21.88
C ASN A 399 -69.17 10.03 22.70
N ALA A 400 -69.31 10.37 23.99
CA ALA A 400 -68.19 10.58 24.89
C ALA A 400 -67.43 9.27 25.16
N MET A 401 -68.13 8.17 25.41
CA MET A 401 -67.51 6.86 25.64
C MET A 401 -66.75 6.37 24.39
N GLU A 402 -67.35 6.51 23.20
CA GLU A 402 -66.72 6.16 21.93
C GLU A 402 -65.45 7.01 21.67
N SER A 403 -65.48 8.29 22.04
CA SER A 403 -64.31 9.17 21.93
C SER A 403 -63.19 8.77 22.91
N ALA A 404 -63.55 8.29 24.11
CA ALA A 404 -62.60 7.78 25.10
C ALA A 404 -61.94 6.47 24.63
N ASP A 405 -62.71 5.55 24.06
CA ASP A 405 -62.20 4.31 23.49
C ASP A 405 -61.25 4.58 22.32
N ARG A 406 -61.58 5.55 21.45
CA ARG A 406 -60.68 6.00 20.37
C ARG A 406 -59.37 6.57 20.92
N LEU A 407 -59.42 7.41 21.96
CA LEU A 407 -58.22 7.93 22.62
C LEU A 407 -57.35 6.81 23.20
N HIS A 408 -57.97 5.82 23.85
CA HIS A 408 -57.27 4.68 24.41
C HIS A 408 -56.55 3.86 23.33
N GLN A 409 -57.20 3.62 22.18
CA GLN A 409 -56.59 2.94 21.04
C GLN A 409 -55.41 3.73 20.46
N ILE A 410 -55.50 5.06 20.35
CA ILE A 410 -54.40 5.90 19.87
C ILE A 410 -53.19 5.82 20.83
N VAL A 411 -53.43 5.85 22.15
CA VAL A 411 -52.37 5.75 23.16
C VAL A 411 -51.68 4.38 23.14
N LEU A 412 -52.45 3.29 23.02
CA LEU A 412 -51.89 1.94 22.90
C LEU A 412 -51.04 1.78 21.63
N ARG A 413 -51.47 2.37 20.50
CA ARG A 413 -50.67 2.42 19.26
C ARG A 413 -49.37 3.21 19.44
N MET A 414 -49.42 4.32 20.16
CA MET A 414 -48.23 5.12 20.47
C MET A 414 -47.22 4.35 21.31
N GLN A 415 -47.68 3.63 22.35
CA GLN A 415 -46.81 2.83 23.21
C GLN A 415 -46.12 1.67 22.46
N ARG A 416 -46.79 1.02 21.50
CA ARG A 416 -46.15 0.00 20.64
C ARG A 416 -45.06 0.58 19.74
N PHE A 417 -45.16 1.86 19.39
CA PHE A 417 -44.22 2.55 18.50
C PHE A 417 -43.04 3.20 19.24
N THR A 418 -43.22 3.62 20.49
CA THR A 418 -42.18 4.35 21.27
C THR A 418 -41.43 3.51 22.30
N ASN A 419 -41.96 2.35 22.72
CA ASN A 419 -41.51 1.66 23.94
C ASN A 419 -40.85 0.29 23.73
N MET A 420 -40.16 0.07 22.61
CA MET A 420 -39.33 -1.13 22.45
C MET A 420 -37.92 -0.73 22.02
N ASP A 421 -36.90 -1.23 22.72
CA ASP A 421 -35.52 -1.02 22.33
C ASP A 421 -35.29 -1.61 20.93
N SER A 422 -34.86 -0.76 19.99
CA SER A 422 -34.66 -1.04 18.55
C SER A 422 -33.69 -2.19 18.20
N LYS A 423 -33.17 -2.92 19.19
CA LYS A 423 -32.14 -3.96 19.05
C LYS A 423 -32.61 -5.38 19.35
N GLU A 424 -33.77 -5.59 19.97
CA GLU A 424 -34.20 -6.93 20.37
C GLU A 424 -34.85 -7.70 19.22
N ILE A 425 -34.31 -8.89 18.92
CA ILE A 425 -34.92 -9.87 18.03
C ILE A 425 -35.95 -10.65 18.84
N LEU A 426 -37.20 -10.63 18.41
CA LEU A 426 -38.32 -11.29 19.08
C LEU A 426 -38.99 -12.27 18.13
N LEU A 427 -39.56 -13.34 18.70
CA LEU A 427 -40.40 -14.28 17.96
C LEU A 427 -41.80 -13.67 17.81
N VAL A 428 -42.15 -13.25 16.59
CA VAL A 428 -43.33 -12.44 16.29
C VAL A 428 -44.25 -13.17 15.32
N ASP A 429 -45.56 -13.02 15.51
CA ASP A 429 -46.55 -13.31 14.47
C ASP A 429 -46.57 -12.17 13.45
N LEU A 430 -45.99 -12.42 12.27
CA LEU A 430 -45.85 -11.42 11.23
C LEU A 430 -47.20 -10.96 10.67
N ASN A 431 -48.21 -11.83 10.59
CA ASN A 431 -49.54 -11.44 10.10
C ASN A 431 -50.18 -10.42 11.05
N SER A 432 -50.07 -10.64 12.37
CA SER A 432 -50.53 -9.67 13.38
C SER A 432 -49.80 -8.32 13.25
N LEU A 433 -48.49 -8.34 13.01
CA LEU A 433 -47.69 -7.11 12.83
C LEU A 433 -48.08 -6.35 11.57
N LEU A 434 -48.29 -7.04 10.46
CA LEU A 434 -48.72 -6.45 9.19
C LEU A 434 -50.14 -5.87 9.29
N GLN A 435 -51.04 -6.54 10.01
CA GLN A 435 -52.38 -6.04 10.29
C GLN A 435 -52.32 -4.70 11.05
N ASP A 436 -51.49 -4.59 12.08
CA ASP A 436 -51.28 -3.35 12.83
C ASP A 436 -50.79 -2.20 11.91
N VAL A 437 -49.85 -2.49 10.99
CA VAL A 437 -49.34 -1.49 10.01
C VAL A 437 -50.44 -1.05 9.05
N VAL A 438 -51.23 -2.00 8.54
CA VAL A 438 -52.32 -1.74 7.60
C VAL A 438 -53.42 -0.90 8.25
N ASP A 439 -53.80 -1.23 9.47
CA ASP A 439 -54.84 -0.50 10.18
C ASP A 439 -54.39 0.93 10.54
N ALA A 440 -53.10 1.13 10.80
CA ALA A 440 -52.54 2.48 10.92
C ALA A 440 -52.59 3.26 9.59
N LEU A 441 -52.30 2.60 8.47
CA LEU A 441 -52.31 3.24 7.16
C LEU A 441 -53.72 3.59 6.69
N LYS A 442 -54.73 2.76 6.96
CA LYS A 442 -56.14 3.01 6.59
C LYS A 442 -56.66 4.39 7.05
N LEU A 443 -56.12 4.93 8.13
CA LEU A 443 -56.47 6.25 8.67
C LEU A 443 -55.97 7.42 7.81
N GLN A 444 -54.99 7.17 6.95
CA GLN A 444 -54.33 8.16 6.09
C GLN A 444 -54.73 8.03 4.62
N ILE A 445 -55.44 6.97 4.26
CA ILE A 445 -55.86 6.67 2.90
C ILE A 445 -57.03 7.59 2.51
N LYS A 446 -56.97 8.16 1.30
CA LYS A 446 -58.03 9.02 0.73
C LYS A 446 -59.23 8.18 0.27
N GLU A 447 -60.42 8.79 0.23
CA GLU A 447 -61.61 8.16 -0.35
C GLU A 447 -61.33 7.65 -1.77
N GLY A 448 -61.66 6.37 -2.04
CA GLY A 448 -61.50 5.72 -3.36
C GLY A 448 -60.34 4.72 -3.47
N VAL A 449 -59.52 4.55 -2.44
CA VAL A 449 -58.47 3.52 -2.40
C VAL A 449 -58.94 2.33 -1.58
N THR A 450 -58.82 1.12 -2.12
CA THR A 450 -59.10 -0.13 -1.40
C THR A 450 -57.80 -0.83 -1.02
N LEU A 451 -57.79 -1.47 0.15
CA LEU A 451 -56.65 -2.24 0.61
C LEU A 451 -57.11 -3.66 0.96
N GLU A 452 -56.72 -4.61 0.14
CA GLU A 452 -57.11 -6.01 0.23
C GLU A 452 -55.99 -6.84 0.87
N LEU A 453 -56.36 -7.68 1.83
CA LEU A 453 -55.44 -8.49 2.63
C LEU A 453 -55.72 -9.97 2.34
N ASP A 454 -54.73 -10.68 1.84
CA ASP A 454 -54.74 -12.14 1.72
C ASP A 454 -53.57 -12.72 2.53
N LEU A 455 -53.81 -12.86 3.84
CA LEU A 455 -52.80 -13.31 4.79
C LEU A 455 -52.95 -14.81 5.04
N GLN A 456 -52.13 -15.63 4.38
CA GLN A 456 -52.13 -17.07 4.61
C GLN A 456 -51.56 -17.40 6.00
N PRO A 457 -51.92 -18.54 6.61
CA PRO A 457 -51.34 -18.95 7.89
C PRO A 457 -49.83 -19.19 7.71
N ILE A 458 -49.02 -18.40 8.41
CA ILE A 458 -47.55 -18.47 8.39
C ILE A 458 -47.01 -18.70 9.81
N PRO A 459 -45.87 -19.40 9.96
CA PRO A 459 -45.19 -19.57 11.24
C PRO A 459 -44.69 -18.23 11.81
N ARG A 460 -44.48 -18.21 13.13
CA ARG A 460 -43.83 -17.09 13.80
C ARG A 460 -42.36 -17.02 13.41
N ILE A 461 -41.83 -15.80 13.29
CA ILE A 461 -40.44 -15.56 12.90
C ILE A 461 -39.69 -14.67 13.88
N SER A 462 -38.39 -14.92 14.00
CA SER A 462 -37.48 -14.11 14.82
C SER A 462 -37.03 -12.87 14.05
N VAL A 463 -37.62 -11.72 14.37
CA VAL A 463 -37.34 -10.44 13.70
C VAL A 463 -37.29 -9.29 14.70
N ARG A 464 -36.77 -8.13 14.28
CA ARG A 464 -36.93 -6.87 15.03
C ARG A 464 -38.25 -6.21 14.61
N PRO A 465 -39.30 -6.23 15.45
CA PRO A 465 -40.65 -5.83 15.03
C PRO A 465 -40.71 -4.41 14.48
N GLN A 466 -40.05 -3.45 15.13
CA GLN A 466 -40.03 -2.05 14.69
C GLN A 466 -39.43 -1.87 13.30
N GLN A 467 -38.33 -2.56 13.01
CA GLN A 467 -37.67 -2.46 11.71
C GLN A 467 -38.57 -3.06 10.62
N ILE A 468 -39.19 -4.22 10.88
CA ILE A 468 -40.11 -4.85 9.93
C ILE A 468 -41.38 -4.01 9.72
N SER A 469 -41.97 -3.45 10.78
CA SER A 469 -43.10 -2.52 10.64
C SER A 469 -42.73 -1.28 9.83
N ALA A 470 -41.53 -0.73 10.02
CA ALA A 470 -41.05 0.42 9.26
C ALA A 470 -40.90 0.09 7.76
N VAL A 471 -40.39 -1.11 7.42
CA VAL A 471 -40.31 -1.58 6.03
C VAL A 471 -41.69 -1.62 5.40
N PHE A 472 -42.64 -2.35 6.00
CA PHE A 472 -43.95 -2.53 5.39
C PHE A 472 -44.79 -1.26 5.39
N SER A 473 -44.63 -0.38 6.37
CA SER A 473 -45.23 0.95 6.36
C SER A 473 -44.74 1.77 5.15
N ASN A 474 -43.43 1.76 4.88
CA ASN A 474 -42.84 2.46 3.74
C ASN A 474 -43.31 1.87 2.39
N LEU A 475 -43.32 0.53 2.27
CA LEU A 475 -43.77 -0.14 1.05
C LEU A 475 -45.25 0.12 0.75
N LEU A 476 -46.11 0.02 1.76
CA LEU A 476 -47.54 0.28 1.60
C LEU A 476 -47.82 1.77 1.35
N GLN A 477 -47.07 2.68 1.96
CA GLN A 477 -47.18 4.11 1.69
C GLN A 477 -46.77 4.43 0.24
N ASN A 478 -45.67 3.84 -0.26
CA ASN A 478 -45.26 3.99 -1.66
C ASN A 478 -46.31 3.45 -2.64
N ALA A 479 -46.95 2.33 -2.29
CA ALA A 479 -48.05 1.75 -3.06
C ALA A 479 -49.24 2.72 -3.15
N VAL A 480 -49.66 3.29 -2.01
CA VAL A 480 -50.76 4.27 -1.95
C VAL A 480 -50.41 5.59 -2.67
N GLU A 481 -49.20 6.11 -2.50
CA GLU A 481 -48.72 7.31 -3.21
C GLU A 481 -48.57 7.11 -4.72
N GLY A 482 -48.38 5.86 -5.15
CA GLY A 482 -48.35 5.46 -6.55
C GLY A 482 -49.72 5.56 -7.26
N LEU A 483 -50.82 5.62 -6.51
CA LEU A 483 -52.17 5.70 -7.04
C LEU A 483 -52.49 7.14 -7.50
N THR A 484 -53.14 7.30 -8.66
CA THR A 484 -53.43 8.62 -9.25
C THR A 484 -54.75 9.23 -8.77
N SER A 485 -55.75 8.42 -8.37
CA SER A 485 -57.03 8.91 -7.84
C SER A 485 -57.79 7.85 -7.03
N ALA A 486 -58.22 6.78 -7.67
CA ALA A 486 -58.79 5.56 -7.07
C ALA A 486 -57.97 4.35 -7.54
N GLY A 487 -57.82 3.35 -6.68
CA GLY A 487 -56.98 2.20 -6.97
C GLY A 487 -56.98 1.17 -5.84
N ASN A 488 -56.32 0.06 -6.07
CA ASN A 488 -56.33 -1.08 -5.17
C ASN A 488 -54.89 -1.46 -4.80
N VAL A 489 -54.67 -1.70 -3.51
CA VAL A 489 -53.42 -2.24 -2.99
C VAL A 489 -53.69 -3.60 -2.37
N TRP A 490 -52.93 -4.60 -2.79
CA TRP A 490 -53.00 -5.96 -2.26
C TRP A 490 -51.77 -6.24 -1.40
N LEU A 491 -51.99 -6.76 -0.19
CA LEU A 491 -50.95 -7.32 0.65
C LEU A 491 -51.22 -8.80 0.84
N THR A 492 -50.27 -9.62 0.40
CA THR A 492 -50.36 -11.08 0.51
C THR A 492 -49.19 -11.64 1.29
N THR A 493 -49.44 -12.65 2.11
CA THR A 493 -48.39 -13.43 2.78
C THR A 493 -48.56 -14.90 2.42
N CYS A 494 -47.46 -15.59 2.15
CA CYS A 494 -47.45 -17.03 1.97
C CYS A 494 -46.11 -17.63 2.40
N GLN A 495 -46.12 -18.91 2.75
CA GLN A 495 -44.91 -19.67 2.98
C GLN A 495 -44.56 -20.47 1.73
N ALA A 496 -43.35 -20.29 1.22
CA ALA A 496 -42.78 -21.01 0.09
C ALA A 496 -41.55 -21.79 0.56
N GLY A 497 -41.76 -23.04 0.99
CA GLY A 497 -40.70 -23.88 1.55
C GLY A 497 -40.14 -23.31 2.85
N SER A 498 -38.83 -23.03 2.87
CA SER A 498 -38.11 -22.45 4.03
C SER A 498 -38.08 -20.91 4.05
N GLN A 499 -38.85 -20.27 3.17
CA GLN A 499 -38.92 -18.81 3.08
C GLN A 499 -40.37 -18.34 3.21
N LEU A 500 -40.55 -17.22 3.90
CA LEU A 500 -41.78 -16.46 3.90
C LEU A 500 -41.72 -15.41 2.80
N GLN A 501 -42.78 -15.34 2.02
CA GLN A 501 -42.93 -14.38 0.95
C GLN A 501 -44.08 -13.43 1.29
N ILE A 502 -43.77 -12.14 1.28
CA ILE A 502 -44.71 -11.05 1.47
C ILE A 502 -44.74 -10.23 0.20
N VAL A 503 -45.91 -10.09 -0.43
CA VAL A 503 -46.06 -9.34 -1.68
C VAL A 503 -47.00 -8.17 -1.47
N VAL A 504 -46.50 -6.97 -1.75
CA VAL A 504 -47.27 -5.73 -1.84
C VAL A 504 -47.45 -5.41 -3.31
N ARG A 505 -48.69 -5.31 -3.79
CA ARG A 505 -49.00 -4.97 -5.18
C ARG A 505 -49.94 -3.77 -5.22
N ASP A 506 -49.71 -2.85 -6.15
CA ASP A 506 -50.62 -1.76 -6.49
C ASP A 506 -50.96 -1.77 -7.98
N ASP A 507 -52.07 -1.12 -8.35
CA ASP A 507 -52.48 -0.82 -9.73
C ASP A 507 -52.20 0.66 -10.11
N GLY A 508 -51.18 1.26 -9.49
CA GLY A 508 -50.83 2.66 -9.66
C GLY A 508 -50.12 2.99 -10.99
N ARG A 509 -49.51 4.17 -11.04
CA ARG A 509 -48.83 4.69 -12.24
C ARG A 509 -47.63 3.87 -12.72
N GLY A 510 -47.15 2.94 -11.90
CA GLY A 510 -45.93 2.17 -12.16
C GLY A 510 -44.66 3.03 -12.15
N VAL A 511 -43.52 2.38 -12.38
CA VAL A 511 -42.17 2.96 -12.36
C VAL A 511 -41.49 2.70 -13.70
N SER A 512 -40.78 3.69 -14.24
CA SER A 512 -40.04 3.53 -15.50
C SER A 512 -38.84 2.59 -15.34
N ALA A 513 -38.37 1.98 -16.44
CA ALA A 513 -37.19 1.11 -16.41
C ALA A 513 -35.92 1.85 -15.93
N GLU A 514 -35.80 3.14 -16.25
CA GLU A 514 -34.71 4.01 -15.78
C GLU A 514 -34.78 4.25 -14.27
N GLU A 515 -35.97 4.52 -13.73
CA GLU A 515 -36.15 4.72 -12.28
C GLU A 515 -36.03 3.41 -11.50
N LEU A 516 -36.45 2.27 -12.07
CA LEU A 516 -36.29 0.93 -11.47
C LEU A 516 -34.81 0.54 -11.29
N ALA A 517 -33.95 0.88 -12.25
CA ALA A 517 -32.53 0.55 -12.20
C ALA A 517 -31.80 1.20 -11.02
N SER A 518 -32.23 2.40 -10.62
CA SER A 518 -31.66 3.16 -9.50
C SER A 518 -32.63 3.30 -8.31
N ILE A 519 -33.66 2.45 -8.22
CA ILE A 519 -34.73 2.60 -7.22
C ILE A 519 -34.25 2.32 -5.79
N PHE A 520 -33.17 1.55 -5.67
CA PHE A 520 -32.50 1.27 -4.41
C PHE A 520 -31.27 2.15 -4.19
N ASP A 521 -30.93 3.05 -5.12
CA ASP A 521 -29.77 3.93 -4.95
C ASP A 521 -30.17 5.13 -4.08
N PRO A 522 -29.38 5.44 -3.04
CA PRO A 522 -29.67 6.56 -2.15
C PRO A 522 -29.64 7.87 -2.94
N SER A 523 -30.79 8.55 -3.03
CA SER A 523 -30.91 9.82 -3.74
C SER A 523 -31.88 10.78 -3.04
N PHE A 524 -31.58 12.07 -3.11
CA PHE A 524 -32.41 13.15 -2.59
C PHE A 524 -33.10 13.87 -3.76
N LYS A 525 -34.44 13.98 -3.73
CA LYS A 525 -35.21 14.73 -4.73
C LYS A 525 -35.69 16.04 -4.11
N VAL A 526 -35.37 17.17 -4.72
CA VAL A 526 -35.89 18.48 -4.27
C VAL A 526 -37.25 18.72 -4.93
N LYS A 527 -38.33 18.77 -4.13
CA LYS A 527 -39.67 19.14 -4.60
C LYS A 527 -40.15 20.35 -3.80
N ALA A 528 -40.52 21.43 -4.51
CA ALA A 528 -41.16 22.62 -3.96
C ALA A 528 -40.46 23.23 -2.71
N GLY A 529 -39.12 23.34 -2.74
CA GLY A 529 -38.36 23.97 -1.66
C GLY A 529 -38.17 23.13 -0.39
N ARG A 530 -38.59 21.86 -0.39
CA ARG A 530 -38.26 20.87 0.65
C ARG A 530 -37.39 19.75 0.04
N VAL A 531 -36.37 19.32 0.77
CA VAL A 531 -35.62 18.10 0.45
C VAL A 531 -36.54 16.93 0.76
N ALA A 532 -37.08 16.27 -0.26
CA ALA A 532 -37.75 15.00 -0.09
C ALA A 532 -36.68 13.90 -0.15
N THR A 533 -36.70 13.00 0.84
CA THR A 533 -36.03 11.70 0.75
C THR A 533 -36.54 11.03 -0.51
N GLY A 534 -35.72 10.96 -1.56
CA GLY A 534 -36.12 10.40 -2.85
C GLY A 534 -36.26 8.90 -2.73
N ASN A 535 -35.25 8.15 -3.15
CA ASN A 535 -35.27 6.68 -3.12
C ASN A 535 -34.75 6.09 -1.79
N TRP A 536 -34.50 6.94 -0.78
CA TRP A 536 -33.90 6.52 0.48
C TRP A 536 -34.80 5.58 1.31
N GLY A 537 -36.11 5.74 1.23
CA GLY A 537 -37.06 4.82 1.89
C GLY A 537 -36.90 3.38 1.43
N LEU A 538 -36.75 3.16 0.12
CA LEU A 538 -36.57 1.83 -0.47
C LEU A 538 -35.14 1.29 -0.25
N PHE A 539 -34.13 2.16 -0.23
CA PHE A 539 -32.76 1.78 0.18
C PHE A 539 -32.73 1.24 1.61
N SER A 540 -33.35 1.96 2.56
CA SER A 540 -33.45 1.52 3.97
C SER A 540 -34.23 0.21 4.10
N CYS A 541 -35.31 0.04 3.34
CA CYS A 541 -36.06 -1.21 3.30
C CYS A 541 -35.17 -2.40 2.86
N ARG A 542 -34.39 -2.22 1.79
CA ARG A 542 -33.48 -3.26 1.29
C ARG A 542 -32.40 -3.60 2.31
N GLN A 543 -31.85 -2.62 3.02
CA GLN A 543 -30.86 -2.86 4.05
C GLN A 543 -31.44 -3.62 5.24
N ILE A 544 -32.59 -3.20 5.77
CA ILE A 544 -33.27 -3.86 6.88
C ILE A 544 -33.61 -5.32 6.53
N ILE A 545 -34.17 -5.57 5.34
CA ILE A 545 -34.52 -6.93 4.91
C ILE A 545 -33.27 -7.81 4.75
N ARG A 546 -32.17 -7.27 4.20
CA ARG A 546 -30.88 -7.98 4.13
C ARG A 546 -30.28 -8.30 5.50
N GLU A 547 -30.40 -7.39 6.46
CA GLU A 547 -29.95 -7.64 7.85
C GLU A 547 -30.74 -8.77 8.53
N HIS A 548 -31.95 -9.08 8.05
CA HIS A 548 -32.76 -10.22 8.48
C HIS A 548 -32.56 -11.47 7.60
N GLY A 549 -31.56 -11.47 6.72
CA GLY A 549 -31.26 -12.59 5.82
C GLY A 549 -32.26 -12.76 4.67
N GLY A 550 -33.03 -11.72 4.36
CA GLY A 550 -34.04 -11.71 3.31
C GLY A 550 -33.63 -10.94 2.06
N GLU A 551 -34.52 -10.91 1.07
CA GLU A 551 -34.35 -10.15 -0.18
C GLU A 551 -35.63 -9.39 -0.55
N ILE A 552 -35.45 -8.25 -1.23
CA ILE A 552 -36.54 -7.43 -1.78
C ILE A 552 -36.38 -7.30 -3.30
N GLU A 553 -37.43 -7.62 -4.03
CA GLU A 553 -37.53 -7.52 -5.48
C GLU A 553 -38.68 -6.58 -5.86
N ILE A 554 -38.48 -5.76 -6.89
CA ILE A 554 -39.52 -4.86 -7.39
C ILE A 554 -39.71 -5.11 -8.89
N GLN A 555 -40.96 -5.34 -9.28
CA GLN A 555 -41.38 -5.46 -10.67
C GLN A 555 -42.45 -4.39 -10.91
N SER A 556 -42.21 -3.51 -11.87
CA SER A 556 -43.16 -2.44 -12.21
C SER A 556 -43.20 -2.23 -13.70
N THR A 557 -44.36 -1.85 -14.22
CA THR A 557 -44.51 -1.43 -15.62
C THR A 557 -45.31 -0.12 -15.64
N PRO A 558 -44.83 0.93 -16.33
CA PRO A 558 -45.55 2.19 -16.41
C PRO A 558 -47.01 1.99 -16.86
N GLY A 559 -47.95 2.53 -16.09
CA GLY A 559 -49.39 2.43 -16.34
C GLY A 559 -50.05 1.11 -15.92
N HIS A 560 -49.31 0.13 -15.40
CA HIS A 560 -49.82 -1.18 -14.98
C HIS A 560 -49.59 -1.52 -13.50
N GLY A 561 -49.08 -0.56 -12.71
CA GLY A 561 -48.83 -0.73 -11.27
C GLY A 561 -47.47 -1.30 -10.92
N THR A 562 -47.25 -1.50 -9.62
CA THR A 562 -45.98 -2.02 -9.06
C THR A 562 -46.24 -3.23 -8.17
N THR A 563 -45.33 -4.19 -8.21
CA THR A 563 -45.31 -5.37 -7.34
C THR A 563 -43.97 -5.43 -6.63
N VAL A 564 -44.01 -5.32 -5.31
CA VAL A 564 -42.85 -5.46 -4.42
C VAL A 564 -42.95 -6.79 -3.69
N ARG A 565 -41.93 -7.63 -3.84
CA ARG A 565 -41.83 -8.93 -3.18
C ARG A 565 -40.71 -8.89 -2.15
N VAL A 566 -41.05 -9.20 -0.91
CA VAL A 566 -40.12 -9.37 0.21
C VAL A 566 -40.05 -10.84 0.57
N THR A 567 -38.85 -11.38 0.67
CA THR A 567 -38.59 -12.75 1.13
C THR A 567 -37.83 -12.70 2.45
N LEU A 568 -38.24 -13.51 3.41
CA LEU A 568 -37.60 -13.63 4.72
C LEU A 568 -37.37 -15.11 5.04
N PRO A 569 -36.25 -15.50 5.67
CA PRO A 569 -36.00 -16.87 6.06
C PRO A 569 -36.96 -17.28 7.19
N CYS A 570 -37.61 -18.42 7.04
CA CYS A 570 -38.38 -19.04 8.10
C CYS A 570 -37.43 -19.84 8.99
N VAL A 571 -36.82 -19.18 9.98
CA VAL A 571 -35.98 -19.87 10.96
C VAL A 571 -36.89 -20.38 12.08
N GLU A 572 -37.23 -21.66 12.07
CA GLU A 572 -37.74 -22.32 13.28
C GLU A 572 -36.62 -22.27 14.32
N SER A 573 -36.78 -21.50 15.39
CA SER A 573 -35.88 -21.65 16.53
C SER A 573 -36.12 -23.02 17.14
N ALA A 574 -35.09 -23.87 17.15
CA ALA A 574 -35.07 -25.12 17.91
C ALA A 574 -35.29 -24.88 19.41
#